data_AF-A0AAW0NG04-F1
#
_entry.id   AF-A0AAW0NG04-F1
#
_cell.length_a   1.000
_cell.length_b   1.000
_cell.length_c   1.000
_cell.angle_alpha   90.00
_cell.angle_beta   90.00
_cell.angle_gamma   90.00
#
_symmetry.space_group_name_H-M   'P 1'
#
loop_
_entity.id
_entity.type
_entity.pdbx_description
1 polymer ?
#
loop_
_entity_poly.entity_id
_entity_poly.type
_entity_poly.pdbx_seq_one_letter_code
_entity_poly.pdbx_strand_id
1 'polypeptide(L)'
;MAARSHVQDPNDRRLRPIYDYLDNGNNKMAIQQADKLLKKHKELHCAKVLKAIGLQRTGKQDEAFSLAQEVATLEPTDDNSLQALTILYREMHRPELVTKLYEAAVKKVPLSEEYHSHLFMAYARVGEYKKMQQNCALQHWNFRTVLRKAIFDVFFSFTGWDGPI
;
A
#
# COMPACT_ATOMS: atom_id res chain seq x y z
N MET A 1 -22.35 10.42 -4.83
CA MET A 1 -22.49 9.29 -3.88
C MET A 1 -22.25 7.99 -4.63
N ALA A 2 -21.03 7.47 -4.60
CA ALA A 2 -20.72 6.14 -5.13
C ALA A 2 -20.14 5.32 -3.98
N ALA A 3 -21.00 4.49 -3.38
CA ALA A 3 -20.60 3.48 -2.43
C ALA A 3 -19.65 2.51 -3.13
N ARG A 4 -18.34 2.67 -2.94
CA ARG A 4 -17.37 1.59 -3.16
C ARG A 4 -17.61 0.57 -2.06
N SER A 5 -18.56 -0.31 -2.32
CA SER A 5 -18.77 -1.57 -1.62
C SER A 5 -17.58 -2.49 -1.88
N HIS A 6 -16.38 -2.09 -1.47
CA HIS A 6 -15.30 -3.04 -1.27
C HIS A 6 -15.71 -3.82 -0.04
N VAL A 7 -15.97 -5.11 -0.26
CA VAL A 7 -16.27 -6.14 0.74
C VAL A 7 -15.59 -5.75 2.04
N GLN A 8 -16.39 -5.37 3.04
CA GLN A 8 -15.92 -5.17 4.40
C GLN A 8 -15.50 -6.53 4.90
N ASP A 9 -14.29 -6.92 4.51
CA ASP A 9 -13.65 -8.13 4.98
C ASP A 9 -13.70 -8.05 6.51
N PRO A 10 -14.15 -9.10 7.24
CA PRO A 10 -14.21 -9.07 8.70
C PRO A 10 -12.84 -8.75 9.34
N ASN A 11 -11.77 -8.91 8.56
CA ASN A 11 -10.43 -8.45 8.87
C ASN A 11 -10.31 -6.92 8.89
N ASP A 12 -10.93 -6.20 7.96
CA ASP A 12 -10.94 -4.73 7.87
C ASP A 12 -11.45 -4.10 9.18
N ARG A 13 -12.57 -4.60 9.71
CA ARG A 13 -13.15 -4.10 10.98
C ARG A 13 -12.22 -4.31 12.18
N ARG A 14 -11.35 -5.31 12.14
CA ARG A 14 -10.36 -5.60 13.18
C ARG A 14 -9.06 -4.82 12.98
N LEU A 15 -8.74 -4.44 11.75
CA LEU A 15 -7.56 -3.64 11.41
C LEU A 15 -7.81 -2.14 11.65
N ARG A 16 -9.06 -1.66 11.55
CA ARG A 16 -9.47 -0.27 11.88
C ARG A 16 -8.86 0.29 13.17
N PRO A 17 -8.96 -0.38 14.34
CA PRO A 17 -8.35 0.14 15.56
C PRO A 17 -6.82 0.25 15.46
N ILE A 18 -6.15 -0.61 14.69
CA ILE A 18 -4.70 -0.50 14.49
C ILE A 18 -4.38 0.74 13.66
N TYR A 19 -5.12 0.99 12.58
CA TYR A 19 -4.97 2.22 11.79
C TYR A 19 -5.24 3.47 12.62
N ASP A 20 -6.31 3.47 13.43
CA ASP A 20 -6.64 4.59 14.32
C ASP A 20 -5.52 4.87 15.33
N TYR A 21 -4.93 3.83 15.93
CA TYR A 21 -3.77 4.01 16.81
C TYR A 21 -2.52 4.48 16.08
N LEU A 22 -2.29 4.05 14.83
CA LEU A 22 -1.20 4.55 14.02
C LEU A 22 -1.39 6.03 13.69
N ASP A 23 -2.60 6.42 13.30
CA ASP A 23 -2.96 7.80 12.96
C ASP A 23 -2.87 8.74 14.16
N ASN A 24 -3.35 8.30 15.32
CA ASN A 24 -3.21 8.98 16.61
C ASN A 24 -1.75 9.03 17.14
N GLY A 25 -0.77 8.51 16.40
CA GLY A 25 0.65 8.48 16.80
C GLY A 25 0.94 7.51 17.96
N ASN A 26 -0.04 6.72 18.38
CA ASN A 26 0.06 5.80 19.50
C ASN A 26 0.62 4.44 19.06
N ASN A 27 1.85 4.48 18.52
CA ASN A 27 2.51 3.34 17.86
C ASN A 27 2.64 2.10 18.76
N LYS A 28 2.82 2.30 20.08
CA LYS A 28 2.91 1.21 21.06
C LYS A 28 1.61 0.42 21.15
N MET A 29 0.46 1.13 21.16
CA MET A 29 -0.86 0.50 21.20
C MET A 29 -1.17 -0.20 19.88
N ALA A 30 -0.80 0.40 18.74
CA ALA A 30 -0.93 -0.22 17.42
C ALA A 30 -0.19 -1.56 17.35
N ILE A 31 1.08 -1.62 17.80
CA ILE A 31 1.88 -2.84 17.83
C ILE A 31 1.23 -3.89 18.74
N GLN A 32 0.72 -3.51 19.92
CA GLN A 32 0.06 -4.45 20.82
C GLN A 32 -1.23 -5.04 20.23
N GLN A 33 -2.04 -4.21 19.56
CA GLN A 33 -3.25 -4.69 18.90
C GLN A 33 -2.93 -5.60 17.72
N ALA A 34 -1.91 -5.25 16.93
CA ALA A 34 -1.42 -6.11 15.85
C ALA A 34 -0.92 -7.46 16.40
N ASP A 35 -0.17 -7.48 17.51
CA ASP A 35 0.32 -8.72 18.13
C ASP A 35 -0.82 -9.60 18.67
N LYS A 36 -1.84 -8.99 19.29
CA LYS A 36 -3.06 -9.71 19.72
C LYS A 36 -3.79 -10.33 18.53
N LEU A 37 -3.87 -9.62 17.40
CA LEU A 37 -4.48 -10.12 16.18
C LEU A 37 -3.68 -11.26 15.56
N LEU A 38 -2.35 -11.14 15.50
CA LEU A 38 -1.46 -12.20 15.01
C LEU A 38 -1.52 -13.46 15.88
N LYS A 39 -1.76 -13.34 17.19
CA LYS A 39 -1.96 -14.51 18.06
C LYS A 39 -3.23 -15.28 17.73
N LYS A 40 -4.31 -14.58 17.36
CA LYS A 40 -5.59 -15.20 16.98
C LYS A 40 -5.61 -15.68 15.54
N HIS A 41 -4.92 -14.97 14.66
CA HIS A 41 -4.89 -15.16 13.22
C HIS A 41 -3.46 -15.01 12.70
N LYS A 42 -2.67 -16.08 12.84
CA LYS A 42 -1.25 -16.08 12.46
C LYS A 42 -1.01 -15.87 10.96
N GLU A 43 -2.00 -16.17 10.13
CA GLU A 43 -1.93 -16.05 8.67
C GLU A 43 -2.35 -14.66 8.14
N LEU A 44 -2.75 -13.73 9.02
CA LEU A 44 -3.06 -12.37 8.57
C LEU A 44 -1.79 -11.57 8.23
N HIS A 45 -1.39 -11.65 6.96
CA HIS A 45 -0.32 -10.85 6.36
C HIS A 45 -0.52 -9.35 6.63
N CYS A 46 -1.74 -8.83 6.46
CA CYS A 46 -2.10 -7.45 6.80
C CYS A 46 -1.65 -7.04 8.21
N ALA A 47 -1.92 -7.86 9.23
CA ALA A 47 -1.60 -7.54 10.62
C ALA A 47 -0.09 -7.51 10.88
N LYS A 48 0.70 -8.36 10.19
CA LYS A 48 2.18 -8.31 10.23
C LYS A 48 2.69 -6.98 9.66
N VAL A 49 2.13 -6.53 8.54
CA VAL A 49 2.55 -5.28 7.90
C VAL A 49 2.19 -4.07 8.75
N LEU A 50 1.00 -4.04 9.36
CA LEU A 50 0.63 -2.95 10.28
C LEU A 50 1.53 -2.90 11.53
N LYS A 51 1.94 -4.06 12.04
CA LYS A 51 2.96 -4.12 13.10
C LYS A 51 4.28 -3.52 12.63
N ALA A 52 4.70 -3.82 11.41
CA ALA A 52 5.91 -3.25 10.81
C ALA A 52 5.82 -1.72 10.65
N ILE A 53 4.67 -1.17 10.27
CA ILE A 53 4.41 0.29 10.24
C ILE A 53 4.58 0.89 11.64
N GLY A 54 3.98 0.27 12.66
CA GLY A 54 4.17 0.72 14.04
C GLY A 54 5.63 0.69 14.47
N LEU A 55 6.38 -0.37 14.11
CA LEU A 55 7.80 -0.50 14.41
C LEU A 55 8.63 0.58 13.70
N GLN A 56 8.34 0.84 12.42
CA GLN A 56 8.96 1.90 11.62
C GLN A 56 8.81 3.27 12.32
N ARG A 57 7.60 3.58 12.80
CA ARG A 57 7.32 4.84 13.52
C ARG A 57 7.94 4.90 14.92
N THR A 58 8.26 3.76 15.53
CA THR A 58 9.03 3.71 16.79
C THR A 58 10.55 3.78 16.59
N GLY A 59 11.03 3.88 15.35
CA GLY A 59 12.46 3.94 15.01
C GLY A 59 13.13 2.58 14.80
N LYS A 60 12.38 1.47 14.87
CA LYS A 60 12.88 0.10 14.63
C LYS A 60 12.77 -0.27 13.15
N GLN A 61 13.48 0.46 12.31
CA GLN A 61 13.33 0.34 10.86
C GLN A 61 13.82 -1.01 10.31
N ASP A 62 14.88 -1.57 10.88
CA ASP A 62 15.41 -2.88 10.45
C ASP A 62 14.44 -4.04 10.72
N GLU A 63 13.80 -4.05 11.89
CA GLU A 63 12.78 -5.04 12.23
C GLU A 63 11.54 -4.88 11.35
N ALA A 64 11.11 -3.63 11.12
CA ALA A 64 9.99 -3.32 10.24
C ALA A 64 10.26 -3.80 8.80
N PHE A 65 11.46 -3.54 8.29
CA PHE A 65 11.86 -3.95 6.95
C PHE A 65 11.88 -5.47 6.80
N SER A 66 12.46 -6.18 7.77
CA SER A 66 12.54 -7.63 7.76
C SER A 66 11.15 -8.27 7.70
N LEU A 67 10.21 -7.75 8.50
CA LEU A 67 8.81 -8.19 8.48
C LEU A 67 8.10 -7.84 7.16
N ALA A 68 8.33 -6.64 6.63
CA ALA A 68 7.78 -6.23 5.33
C ALA A 68 8.23 -7.16 4.21
N GLN A 69 9.53 -7.48 4.20
CA GLN A 69 10.11 -8.34 3.19
C GLN A 69 9.58 -9.76 3.32
N GLU A 70 9.48 -10.32 4.53
CA GLU A 70 8.87 -11.63 4.76
C GLU A 70 7.47 -11.70 4.13
N VAL A 71 6.62 -10.71 4.42
CA VAL A 71 5.27 -10.63 3.83
C VAL A 71 5.32 -10.45 2.32
N ALA A 72 6.20 -9.60 1.79
CA ALA A 72 6.34 -9.39 0.35
C ALA A 72 6.78 -10.67 -0.39
N THR A 73 7.62 -11.51 0.21
CA THR A 73 8.00 -12.83 -0.36
C THR A 73 6.83 -13.79 -0.50
N LEU A 74 5.81 -13.64 0.35
CA LEU A 74 4.58 -14.43 0.25
C LEU A 74 3.68 -13.93 -0.88
N GLU A 75 4.03 -12.80 -1.51
CA GLU A 75 3.31 -12.17 -2.61
C GLU A 75 1.80 -12.12 -2.36
N PRO A 76 1.37 -11.38 -1.31
CA PRO A 76 -0.02 -11.32 -0.93
C PRO A 76 -0.83 -10.75 -2.09
N THR A 77 -1.95 -11.40 -2.38
CA THR A 77 -2.88 -10.98 -3.43
C THR A 77 -4.04 -10.15 -2.87
N ASP A 78 -4.07 -9.94 -1.55
CA ASP A 78 -5.06 -9.10 -0.89
C ASP A 78 -4.72 -7.62 -1.09
N ASP A 79 -5.71 -6.83 -1.51
CA ASP A 79 -5.58 -5.39 -1.68
C ASP A 79 -5.12 -4.69 -0.39
N ASN A 80 -5.70 -5.05 0.77
CA ASN A 80 -5.31 -4.51 2.07
C ASN A 80 -3.83 -4.77 2.42
N SER A 81 -3.30 -5.95 2.08
CA SER A 81 -1.89 -6.30 2.32
C SER A 81 -0.96 -5.47 1.43
N LEU A 82 -1.32 -5.32 0.15
CA LEU A 82 -0.57 -4.53 -0.83
C LEU A 82 -0.56 -3.05 -0.46
N GLN A 83 -1.70 -2.50 -0.06
CA GLN A 83 -1.81 -1.12 0.41
C GLN A 83 -0.97 -0.89 1.67
N ALA A 84 -1.06 -1.77 2.67
CA ALA A 84 -0.27 -1.66 3.89
C ALA A 84 1.25 -1.70 3.59
N LEU A 85 1.69 -2.60 2.69
CA LEU A 85 3.11 -2.67 2.28
C LEU A 85 3.54 -1.42 1.54
N THR A 86 2.65 -0.86 0.70
CA THR A 86 2.89 0.39 -0.03
C THR A 86 3.12 1.55 0.94
N ILE A 87 2.28 1.68 1.97
CA ILE A 87 2.42 2.73 3.00
C ILE A 87 3.76 2.57 3.72
N LEU A 88 4.08 1.34 4.14
CA LEU A 88 5.33 1.05 4.84
C LEU A 88 6.57 1.40 4.01
N TYR A 89 6.65 0.92 2.77
CA TYR A 89 7.79 1.23 1.89
C TYR A 89 7.87 2.72 1.53
N ARG A 90 6.73 3.42 1.50
CA ARG A 90 6.70 4.87 1.33
C ARG A 90 7.29 5.59 2.54
N GLU A 91 6.94 5.19 3.76
CA GLU A 91 7.55 5.72 5.00
C GLU A 91 9.03 5.36 5.12
N MET A 92 9.46 4.26 4.51
CA MET A 92 10.88 3.86 4.43
C MET A 92 11.67 4.58 3.33
N HIS A 93 11.04 5.48 2.57
CA HIS A 93 11.63 6.15 1.40
C HIS A 93 12.20 5.18 0.35
N ARG A 94 11.61 3.97 0.23
CA ARG A 94 12.00 2.95 -0.78
C ARG A 94 10.86 2.64 -1.75
N PRO A 95 10.44 3.61 -2.60
CA PRO A 95 9.35 3.40 -3.55
C PRO A 95 9.68 2.36 -4.64
N GLU A 96 10.96 2.02 -4.84
CA GLU A 96 11.40 0.98 -5.78
C GLU A 96 10.89 -0.43 -5.43
N LEU A 97 10.60 -0.70 -4.16
CA LEU A 97 10.05 -1.99 -3.72
C LEU A 97 8.55 -2.06 -3.99
N VAL A 98 7.86 -0.91 -3.95
CA VAL A 98 6.43 -0.80 -4.27
C VAL A 98 6.17 -1.17 -5.72
N THR A 99 7.02 -0.74 -6.65
CA THR A 99 6.86 -1.10 -8.07
C THR A 99 6.98 -2.61 -8.27
N LYS A 100 7.98 -3.25 -7.67
CA LYS A 100 8.15 -4.72 -7.73
C LYS A 100 6.97 -5.47 -7.12
N LEU A 101 6.43 -4.96 -6.01
CA LEU A 101 5.27 -5.54 -5.34
C LEU A 101 4.04 -5.54 -6.27
N TYR A 102 3.73 -4.39 -6.89
CA TYR A 102 2.61 -4.31 -7.82
C TYR A 102 2.88 -5.03 -9.15
N GLU A 103 4.13 -5.10 -9.63
CA GLU A 103 4.49 -5.93 -10.79
C GLU A 103 4.13 -7.42 -10.54
N ALA A 104 4.41 -7.93 -9.34
CA ALA A 104 4.04 -9.29 -8.95
C ALA A 104 2.51 -9.47 -8.85
N ALA A 105 1.82 -8.51 -8.22
CA ALA A 105 0.36 -8.54 -8.09
C ALA A 105 -0.34 -8.50 -9.45
N VAL A 106 0.10 -7.63 -10.36
CA VAL A 106 -0.41 -7.53 -11.74
C VAL A 106 -0.16 -8.81 -12.53
N LYS A 107 0.98 -9.47 -12.34
CA LYS A 107 1.25 -10.77 -12.99
C LYS A 107 0.28 -11.86 -12.53
N LYS A 108 -0.12 -11.86 -11.26
CA LYS A 108 -1.09 -12.82 -10.70
C LYS A 108 -2.52 -12.49 -11.10
N VAL A 109 -2.88 -11.20 -11.06
CA VAL A 109 -4.23 -10.70 -11.35
C VAL A 109 -4.16 -9.65 -12.45
N PRO A 110 -3.95 -10.08 -13.72
CA PRO A 110 -3.80 -9.14 -14.83
C PRO A 110 -5.09 -8.40 -15.20
N LEU A 111 -6.24 -8.89 -14.73
CA LEU A 111 -7.57 -8.29 -14.96
C LEU A 111 -7.87 -7.05 -14.10
N SER A 112 -7.10 -6.79 -13.04
CA SER A 112 -7.39 -5.68 -12.13
C SER A 112 -6.79 -4.37 -12.64
N GLU A 113 -7.64 -3.49 -13.18
CA GLU A 113 -7.25 -2.14 -13.61
C GLU A 113 -6.68 -1.28 -12.45
N GLU A 114 -7.11 -1.53 -11.21
CA GLU A 114 -6.65 -0.81 -10.04
C GLU A 114 -5.17 -1.12 -9.74
N TYR A 115 -4.74 -2.36 -9.88
CA TYR A 115 -3.32 -2.72 -9.69
C TYR A 115 -2.42 -2.09 -10.76
N HIS A 116 -2.89 -2.02 -12.00
CA HIS A 116 -2.16 -1.31 -13.06
C HIS A 116 -2.05 0.18 -12.78
N SER A 117 -3.12 0.79 -12.25
CA SER A 117 -3.14 2.20 -11.85
C SER A 117 -2.15 2.48 -10.72
N HIS A 118 -2.15 1.64 -9.68
CA HIS A 118 -1.20 1.76 -8.56
C HIS A 118 0.25 1.53 -9.01
N LEU A 119 0.49 0.57 -9.90
CA LEU A 119 1.80 0.32 -10.48
C LEU A 119 2.31 1.53 -11.28
N PHE A 120 1.43 2.15 -12.08
CA PHE A 120 1.75 3.37 -12.82
C PHE A 120 2.12 4.52 -11.87
N MET A 121 1.33 4.75 -10.82
CA MET A 121 1.65 5.77 -9.81
C MET A 121 2.98 5.50 -9.12
N ALA A 122 3.28 4.22 -8.83
CA ALA A 122 4.55 3.84 -8.24
C ALA A 122 5.72 4.15 -9.19
N TYR A 123 5.64 3.83 -10.49
CA TYR A 123 6.68 4.18 -11.46
C TYR A 123 6.84 5.69 -11.63
N ALA A 124 5.74 6.45 -11.65
CA ALA A 124 5.78 7.91 -11.73
C ALA A 124 6.53 8.52 -10.53
N ARG A 125 6.38 7.94 -9.33
CA ARG A 125 7.10 8.35 -8.13
C ARG A 125 8.59 7.96 -8.13
N VAL A 126 8.94 6.81 -8.71
CA VAL A 126 10.33 6.36 -8.84
C VAL A 126 11.07 7.11 -9.95
N GLY A 127 10.35 7.72 -10.90
CA GLY A 127 10.95 8.39 -12.06
C GLY A 127 11.36 7.43 -13.18
N GLU A 128 10.88 6.18 -13.14
CA GLU A 128 11.14 5.14 -14.13
C GLU A 128 10.19 5.29 -15.34
N TYR A 129 10.36 6.39 -16.08
CA TYR A 129 9.49 6.75 -17.21
C TYR A 129 9.45 5.70 -18.32
N LYS A 130 10.54 4.94 -18.52
CA LYS A 130 10.61 3.88 -19.55
C LYS A 130 9.67 2.73 -19.24
N LYS A 131 9.71 2.20 -18.01
CA LYS A 131 8.80 1.13 -17.56
C LYS A 131 7.36 1.61 -17.51
N MET A 132 7.16 2.86 -17.10
CA MET A 132 5.85 3.50 -17.09
C MET A 132 5.22 3.57 -18.50
N GLN A 133 5.98 4.00 -19.52
CA GLN A 133 5.51 4.02 -20.91
C GLN A 133 5.18 2.62 -21.44
N GLN A 134 6.02 1.64 -21.13
CA GLN A 134 5.82 0.25 -21.54
C GLN A 134 4.55 -0.33 -20.91
N ASN A 135 4.30 -0.07 -19.62
CA ASN A 135 3.07 -0.50 -18.95
C ASN A 135 1.81 0.18 -19.50
N CYS A 136 1.87 1.50 -19.76
CA CYS A 136 0.77 2.22 -20.41
C CYS A 136 0.44 1.68 -21.81
N ALA A 137 1.47 1.36 -22.59
CA ALA A 137 1.32 0.83 -23.94
C ALA A 137 0.67 -0.57 -23.93
N LEU A 138 1.02 -1.42 -22.96
CA LEU A 138 0.41 -2.76 -22.80
C LEU A 138 -1.07 -2.69 -22.44
N GLN A 139 -1.50 -1.66 -21.71
CA GLN A 139 -2.87 -1.53 -21.21
C GLN A 139 -3.75 -0.58 -22.05
N HIS A 140 -3.26 -0.10 -23.21
CA HIS A 140 -3.93 0.91 -24.05
C HIS A 140 -4.34 2.20 -23.31
N TRP A 141 -3.66 2.57 -22.23
CA TRP A 141 -3.95 3.80 -21.51
C TRP A 141 -3.33 5.00 -22.22
N ASN A 142 -4.14 6.04 -22.42
CA ASN A 142 -3.64 7.29 -22.98
C ASN A 142 -2.71 7.96 -21.95
N PHE A 143 -1.40 7.83 -22.17
CA PHE A 143 -0.33 8.31 -21.30
C PHE A 143 -0.59 9.74 -20.79
N ARG A 144 -1.14 10.62 -21.65
CA ARG A 144 -1.49 12.01 -21.30
C ARG A 144 -2.56 12.14 -20.21
N THR A 145 -3.55 11.25 -20.23
CA THR A 145 -4.66 11.26 -19.26
C THR A 145 -4.22 10.67 -17.93
N VAL A 146 -3.43 9.59 -17.96
CA VAL A 146 -2.94 8.93 -16.74
C VAL A 146 -1.87 9.76 -16.04
N LEU A 147 -0.96 10.38 -16.80
CA LEU A 147 0.03 11.29 -16.23
C LEU A 147 -0.64 12.48 -15.53
N ARG A 148 -1.71 13.03 -16.11
CA ARG A 148 -2.51 14.08 -15.46
C ARG A 148 -3.13 13.60 -14.15
N LYS A 149 -3.72 12.40 -14.13
CA LYS A 149 -4.33 11.84 -12.92
C LYS A 149 -3.30 11.51 -11.84
N ALA A 150 -2.17 10.92 -12.22
CA ALA A 150 -1.07 10.64 -11.29
C ALA A 150 -0.40 11.92 -10.77
N ILE A 151 -0.21 12.94 -11.61
CA ILE A 151 0.27 14.25 -11.17
C ILE A 151 -0.76 14.85 -10.20
N PHE A 152 -2.05 14.80 -10.51
CA PHE A 152 -3.11 15.31 -9.63
C PHE A 152 -3.12 14.57 -8.28
N ASP A 153 -3.09 13.23 -8.26
CA ASP A 153 -3.05 12.43 -7.03
C ASP A 153 -1.73 12.60 -6.25
N VAL A 154 -0.59 12.72 -6.93
CA VAL A 154 0.70 12.99 -6.27
C VAL A 154 0.71 14.40 -5.68
N PHE A 155 0.19 15.39 -6.39
CA PHE A 155 0.08 16.77 -5.92
C PHE A 155 -0.88 16.84 -4.73
N PHE A 156 -2.03 16.18 -4.81
CA PHE A 156 -3.03 16.10 -3.75
C PHE A 156 -2.51 15.37 -2.50
N SER A 157 -1.75 14.28 -2.69
CA SER A 157 -1.13 13.51 -1.61
C SER A 157 0.08 14.22 -0.97
N PHE A 158 0.64 15.26 -1.61
CA PHE A 158 1.72 16.08 -1.07
C PHE A 158 1.22 17.37 -0.41
N THR A 159 0.08 17.90 -0.83
CA THR A 159 -0.51 19.12 -0.25
C THR A 159 -1.55 18.86 0.84
N GLY A 160 -1.98 17.62 1.06
CA GLY A 160 -2.88 17.26 2.17
C GLY A 160 -4.17 18.07 2.18
N TRP A 161 -4.67 18.47 1.01
CA TRP A 161 -5.83 19.34 0.91
C TRP A 161 -7.11 18.52 0.83
N ASP A 162 -7.63 18.10 1.99
CA ASP A 162 -9.00 17.60 2.12
C ASP A 162 -9.95 18.81 1.92
N GLY A 163 -10.46 18.99 0.71
CA GLY A 163 -11.32 20.13 0.35
C GLY A 163 -12.30 19.77 -0.78
N PRO A 164 -13.60 20.14 -0.65
CA PRO A 164 -14.67 19.75 -1.57
C PRO A 164 -14.50 20.55 -2.89
N ILE A 165 -14.95 20.11 -4.06
CA ILE A 165 -16.33 19.79 -4.49
C ILE A 165 -16.23 18.91 -5.75
#